data_AF-A0A353GS19-F1
#
_entry.id   AF-A0A353GS19-F1
#
_cell.length_a   1.000
_cell.length_b   1.000
_cell.length_c   1.000
_cell.angle_alpha   90.00
_cell.angle_beta   90.00
_cell.angle_gamma   90.00
#
_symmetry.space_group_name_H-M   'P 1'
#
loop_
_entity.id
_entity.type
_entity.pdbx_description
1 polymer ?
#
loop_
_entity_poly.entity_id
_entity_poly.type
_entity_poly.pdbx_seq_one_letter_code
_entity_poly.pdbx_strand_id
1 'polypeptide(L)'
;VDDKIHARSTGPYSLVTQQPLGGKAQFGGQRFGEMEVWALEAYGAAYTLQELLTVKSDDVIGRVKTYEAIVKGENVPEPGVPESFKVLIKELQSLCLDVKVLSEEAEEIQIKEEDDDVKEMAKELGLEIEAPHEAIYEEEPEENETTESFDEEDELVEGTFEEDITEEG
;
A
#
# COMPACT_ATOMS: atom_id res chain seq x y z
N VAL A 1 -16.66 35.85 -7.47
CA VAL A 1 -15.27 35.44 -7.78
C VAL A 1 -14.74 34.55 -6.67
N ASP A 2 -15.14 34.85 -5.43
CA ASP A 2 -14.86 34.10 -4.20
C ASP A 2 -15.13 32.59 -4.31
N ASP A 3 -16.22 32.18 -4.95
CA ASP A 3 -16.52 30.75 -5.17
C ASP A 3 -15.61 30.06 -6.21
N LYS A 4 -14.71 30.77 -6.88
CA LYS A 4 -13.78 30.20 -7.89
C LYS A 4 -12.34 30.10 -7.41
N ILE A 5 -11.98 30.79 -6.33
CA ILE A 5 -10.63 30.68 -5.77
C ILE A 5 -10.55 29.35 -5.02
N HIS A 6 -9.48 28.60 -5.26
CA HIS A 6 -9.15 27.35 -4.59
C HIS A 6 -7.64 27.26 -4.43
N ALA A 7 -7.19 26.91 -3.22
CA ALA A 7 -5.79 26.73 -2.90
C ALA A 7 -5.64 25.50 -2.01
N ARG A 8 -4.57 24.75 -2.23
CA ARG A 8 -4.24 23.54 -1.48
C ARG A 8 -2.75 23.54 -1.17
N SER A 9 -2.42 23.33 0.11
CA SER A 9 -1.05 23.05 0.57
C SER A 9 -0.86 21.54 0.77
N THR A 10 -1.67 20.95 1.64
CA THR A 10 -1.76 19.50 1.89
C THR A 10 -3.23 19.07 1.89
N GLY A 11 -3.50 17.77 1.87
CA GLY A 11 -4.87 17.26 1.85
C GLY A 11 -4.95 15.75 1.66
N PRO A 12 -6.14 15.20 1.40
CA PRO A 12 -6.33 13.77 1.21
C PRO A 12 -5.71 13.28 -0.12
N TYR A 13 -5.37 11.99 -0.14
CA TYR A 13 -4.76 11.28 -1.26
C TYR A 13 -5.59 10.04 -1.63
N SER A 14 -5.44 9.59 -2.87
CA SER A 14 -5.97 8.33 -3.36
C SER A 14 -5.34 7.16 -2.61
N LEU A 15 -6.12 6.12 -2.29
CA LEU A 15 -5.62 4.92 -1.63
C LEU A 15 -4.60 4.17 -2.50
N VAL A 16 -4.87 4.08 -3.81
CA VAL A 16 -4.09 3.23 -4.72
C VAL A 16 -2.89 3.99 -5.30
N THR A 17 -3.13 5.14 -5.92
CA THR A 17 -2.07 5.87 -6.65
C THR A 17 -1.31 6.84 -5.77
N GLN A 18 -1.72 7.03 -4.51
CA GLN A 18 -1.17 8.03 -3.59
C GLN A 18 -1.14 9.47 -4.13
N GLN A 19 -1.91 9.77 -5.20
CA GLN A 19 -2.02 11.10 -5.79
C GLN A 19 -3.06 11.96 -5.06
N PRO A 20 -2.89 13.29 -5.05
CA PRO A 20 -3.91 14.22 -4.56
C PRO A 20 -5.29 13.95 -5.16
N LEU A 21 -6.32 13.88 -4.32
CA LEU A 21 -7.70 13.75 -4.81
C LEU A 21 -8.10 14.94 -5.69
N GLY A 22 -9.04 14.74 -6.61
CA GLY A 22 -9.56 15.79 -7.47
C GLY A 22 -10.76 16.53 -6.86
N GLY A 23 -10.96 17.78 -7.28
CA GLY A 23 -12.20 18.52 -7.04
C GLY A 23 -12.17 19.48 -5.84
N LYS A 24 -12.83 20.63 -6.01
CA LYS A 24 -12.84 21.72 -5.02
C LYS A 24 -13.46 21.31 -3.67
N ALA A 25 -14.47 20.44 -3.69
CA ALA A 25 -15.17 20.02 -2.47
C ALA A 25 -14.32 19.09 -1.57
N GLN A 26 -13.29 18.43 -2.11
CA GLN A 26 -12.44 17.49 -1.39
C GLN A 26 -11.06 18.06 -1.06
N PHE A 27 -10.91 19.39 -1.12
CA PHE A 27 -9.61 20.05 -1.04
C PHE A 27 -8.61 19.45 -2.03
N GLY A 28 -9.08 19.17 -3.24
CA GLY A 28 -8.32 18.43 -4.24
C GLY A 28 -7.19 19.23 -4.86
N GLY A 29 -6.19 18.52 -5.38
CA GLY A 29 -5.07 19.11 -6.11
C GLY A 29 -5.48 19.65 -7.47
N GLN A 30 -4.65 20.53 -8.02
CA GLN A 30 -4.74 20.91 -9.43
C GLN A 30 -4.13 19.80 -10.28
N ARG A 31 -4.82 19.42 -11.36
CA ARG A 31 -4.23 18.50 -12.33
C ARG A 31 -3.11 19.21 -13.08
N PHE A 32 -1.93 18.61 -13.05
CA PHE A 32 -0.82 18.92 -13.93
C PHE A 32 -0.82 17.84 -15.03
N GLY A 33 -1.16 18.22 -16.25
CA GLY A 33 -1.35 17.30 -17.37
C GLY A 33 -0.16 17.23 -18.30
N GLU A 34 -0.32 16.42 -19.35
CA GLU A 34 0.71 16.17 -20.37
C GLU A 34 1.13 17.47 -21.09
N MET A 35 0.18 18.37 -21.36
CA MET A 35 0.49 19.65 -22.00
C MET A 35 1.36 20.54 -21.12
N GLU A 36 1.13 20.54 -19.81
CA GLU A 36 1.95 21.30 -18.86
C GLU A 36 3.32 20.66 -18.64
N VAL A 37 3.42 19.32 -18.69
CA VAL A 37 4.69 18.60 -18.72
C VAL A 37 5.53 19.04 -19.92
N TRP A 38 4.96 19.03 -21.13
CA TRP A 38 5.65 19.48 -22.34
C TRP A 38 6.15 20.92 -22.23
N ALA A 39 5.38 21.80 -21.59
CA ALA A 39 5.80 23.16 -21.36
C ALA A 39 7.07 23.22 -20.51
N LEU A 40 7.12 22.51 -19.38
CA LEU A 40 8.30 22.49 -18.51
C LEU A 40 9.52 21.83 -19.16
N GLU A 41 9.30 20.77 -19.92
CA GLU A 41 10.35 20.11 -20.70
C GLU A 41 10.97 21.07 -21.73
N ALA A 42 10.13 21.82 -22.47
CA ALA A 42 10.59 22.80 -23.44
C ALA A 42 11.38 23.96 -22.80
N TYR A 43 11.04 24.33 -21.56
CA TYR A 43 11.82 25.30 -20.78
C TYR A 43 13.12 24.73 -20.19
N GLY A 44 13.31 23.40 -20.21
CA GLY A 44 14.43 22.74 -19.54
C GLY A 44 14.34 22.76 -18.01
N ALA A 45 13.13 22.89 -17.45
CA ALA A 45 12.89 22.99 -16.02
C ALA A 45 12.85 21.61 -15.33
N ALA A 46 13.94 20.84 -15.46
CA ALA A 46 14.01 19.45 -15.01
C ALA A 46 13.68 19.27 -13.52
N TYR A 47 14.27 20.08 -12.64
CA TYR A 47 14.03 20.00 -11.20
C TYR A 47 12.58 20.35 -10.83
N THR A 48 11.98 21.34 -11.50
CA THR A 48 10.58 21.70 -11.25
C THR A 48 9.63 20.60 -11.69
N LEU A 49 9.91 19.98 -12.85
CA LEU A 49 9.13 18.85 -13.33
C LEU A 49 9.26 17.65 -12.39
N GLN A 50 10.48 17.32 -11.97
CA GLN A 50 10.73 16.24 -11.00
C GLN A 50 9.97 16.49 -9.69
N GLU A 51 10.07 17.69 -9.13
CA GLU A 51 9.40 18.07 -7.88
C GLU A 51 7.87 17.91 -7.99
N LEU A 52 7.29 18.31 -9.13
CA LEU A 52 5.86 18.17 -9.41
C LEU A 52 5.42 16.71 -9.52
N LEU A 53 6.23 15.86 -10.17
CA LEU A 53 5.91 14.45 -10.39
C LEU A 53 6.21 13.55 -9.18
N THR A 54 6.91 14.04 -8.16
CA THR A 54 7.36 13.24 -7.01
C THR A 54 6.82 13.80 -5.69
N VAL A 55 7.58 14.64 -4.99
CA VAL A 55 7.32 15.13 -3.63
C VAL A 55 6.04 15.97 -3.51
N LYS A 56 5.53 16.52 -4.61
CA LYS A 56 4.24 17.24 -4.67
C LYS A 56 3.05 16.38 -5.13
N SER A 57 3.30 15.13 -5.56
CA SER A 57 2.30 14.21 -6.10
C SER A 57 2.18 12.96 -5.22
N ASP A 58 2.98 11.93 -5.48
CA ASP A 58 2.78 10.55 -5.02
C ASP A 58 4.03 9.90 -4.41
N ASP A 59 5.10 10.67 -4.15
CA ASP A 59 6.21 10.21 -3.31
C ASP A 59 5.82 10.30 -1.83
N VAL A 60 5.42 9.16 -1.24
CA VAL A 60 4.86 9.07 0.11
C VAL A 60 5.85 9.48 1.19
N ILE A 61 7.10 9.01 1.10
CA ILE A 61 8.15 9.37 2.06
C ILE A 61 8.63 10.79 1.76
N GLY A 62 8.90 11.09 0.49
CA GLY A 62 9.46 12.36 0.06
C GLY A 62 8.57 13.54 0.43
N ARG A 63 7.25 13.43 0.33
CA ARG A 63 6.33 14.52 0.72
C ARG A 63 6.36 14.81 2.22
N VAL A 64 6.50 13.79 3.08
CA VAL A 64 6.57 13.96 4.54
C VAL A 64 7.91 14.61 4.92
N LYS A 65 9.01 14.09 4.38
CA LYS A 65 10.34 14.66 4.63
C LYS A 65 10.47 16.09 4.08
N THR A 66 9.86 16.36 2.93
CA THR A 66 9.81 17.71 2.36
C THR A 66 9.04 18.66 3.25
N TYR A 67 7.89 18.25 3.78
CA TYR A 67 7.12 19.07 4.72
C TYR A 67 7.94 19.39 5.98
N GLU A 68 8.60 18.38 6.55
CA GLU A 68 9.46 18.57 7.72
C GLU A 68 10.64 19.50 7.43
N ALA A 69 11.34 19.32 6.31
CA ALA A 69 12.45 20.17 5.90
C ALA A 69 12.01 21.63 5.73
N ILE A 70 10.85 21.87 5.11
CA ILE A 70 10.29 23.22 4.96
C ILE A 70 9.99 23.86 6.33
N VAL A 71 9.44 23.10 7.27
CA VAL A 71 9.15 23.60 8.63
C VAL A 71 10.43 23.92 9.40
N LYS A 72 11.49 23.12 9.21
CA LYS A 72 12.81 23.33 9.84
C LYS A 72 13.66 24.38 9.13
N GLY A 73 13.29 24.80 7.92
CA GLY A 73 14.11 25.69 7.09
C GLY A 73 15.35 25.00 6.51
N GLU A 74 15.31 23.67 6.40
CA GLU A 74 16.36 22.85 5.80
C GLU A 74 16.12 22.70 4.28
N ASN A 75 17.14 22.22 3.56
CA ASN A 75 16.99 21.93 2.15
C ASN A 75 16.07 20.72 1.93
N VAL A 76 15.25 20.81 0.89
CA VAL A 76 14.36 19.71 0.48
C VAL A 76 15.22 18.50 0.10
N PRO A 77 14.91 17.29 0.60
CA PRO A 77 15.66 16.07 0.29
C PRO A 77 15.49 15.68 -1.19
N GLU A 78 16.35 14.76 -1.65
CA GLU A 78 16.21 14.20 -2.99
C GLU A 78 14.93 13.37 -3.11
N PRO A 79 14.16 13.53 -4.19
CA PRO A 79 12.96 12.75 -4.43
C PRO A 79 13.23 11.25 -4.62
N GLY A 80 12.30 10.42 -4.16
CA GLY A 80 12.32 8.97 -4.32
C GLY A 80 11.58 8.49 -5.57
N VAL A 81 11.25 7.20 -5.56
CA VAL A 81 10.47 6.55 -6.63
C VAL A 81 8.97 6.85 -6.43
N PRO A 82 8.27 7.38 -7.45
CA PRO A 82 6.83 7.61 -7.40
C PRO A 82 6.03 6.33 -7.15
N GLU A 83 4.97 6.41 -6.34
CA GLU A 83 4.10 5.25 -6.10
C GLU A 83 3.38 4.80 -7.38
N SER A 84 2.99 5.74 -8.25
CA SER A 84 2.41 5.40 -9.55
C SER A 84 3.31 4.51 -10.42
N PHE A 85 4.64 4.64 -10.30
CA PHE A 85 5.58 3.77 -11.01
C PHE A 85 5.63 2.35 -10.41
N LYS A 86 5.56 2.24 -9.07
CA LYS A 86 5.48 0.93 -8.40
C LYS A 86 4.19 0.22 -8.77
N VAL A 87 3.06 0.92 -8.75
CA VAL A 87 1.75 0.41 -9.18
C VAL A 87 1.80 -0.07 -10.62
N LEU A 88 2.39 0.72 -11.54
CA LEU A 88 2.56 0.32 -12.94
C LEU A 88 3.31 -1.01 -13.09
N ILE A 89 4.41 -1.21 -12.35
CA ILE A 89 5.18 -2.46 -12.39
C ILE A 89 4.32 -3.64 -11.94
N LYS A 90 3.59 -3.49 -10.82
CA LYS A 90 2.71 -4.54 -10.30
C LYS A 90 1.55 -4.83 -11.26
N GLU A 91 0.99 -3.81 -11.91
CA GLU A 91 -0.04 -3.99 -12.95
C GLU A 91 0.50 -4.78 -14.16
N LEU A 92 1.71 -4.50 -14.63
CA LEU A 92 2.33 -5.28 -15.71
C LEU A 92 2.64 -6.72 -15.27
N GLN A 93 3.15 -6.92 -14.06
CA GLN A 93 3.41 -8.24 -13.48
C GLN A 93 2.13 -9.06 -13.33
N SER A 94 0.99 -8.41 -13.03
CA SER A 94 -0.32 -9.07 -12.98
C SER A 94 -0.76 -9.68 -14.31
N LEU A 95 -0.22 -9.17 -15.43
CA LEU A 95 -0.43 -9.67 -16.78
C LEU A 95 0.60 -10.75 -17.19
N CYS A 96 1.34 -11.30 -16.22
CA CYS A 96 2.42 -12.27 -16.42
C CYS A 96 3.60 -11.71 -17.23
N LEU A 97 3.83 -10.40 -17.19
CA LEU A 97 5.02 -9.77 -17.77
C LEU A 97 6.12 -9.67 -16.70
N ASP A 98 7.30 -10.22 -16.99
CA ASP A 98 8.47 -10.09 -16.12
C ASP A 98 9.15 -8.74 -16.36
N VAL A 99 8.76 -7.74 -15.56
CA VAL A 99 9.32 -6.38 -15.59
C VAL A 99 10.29 -6.22 -14.43
N LYS A 100 11.54 -5.90 -14.76
CA LYS A 100 12.65 -5.75 -13.82
C LYS A 100 13.37 -4.43 -14.04
N VAL A 101 13.77 -3.79 -12.94
CA VAL A 101 14.65 -2.61 -12.98
C VAL A 101 16.08 -3.09 -12.79
N LEU A 102 16.97 -2.71 -13.71
CA LEU A 102 18.36 -3.12 -13.69
C LEU A 102 19.27 -1.93 -13.38
N SER A 103 20.34 -2.17 -12.65
CA SER A 103 21.44 -1.22 -12.45
C SER A 103 22.33 -1.14 -13.71
N GLU A 104 23.31 -0.23 -13.70
CA GLU A 104 24.33 -0.16 -14.75
C GLU A 104 25.15 -1.46 -14.89
N GLU A 105 25.24 -2.24 -13.81
CA GLU A 105 25.95 -3.52 -13.74
C GLU A 105 25.05 -4.72 -14.13
N ALA A 106 23.84 -4.43 -14.63
CA ALA A 106 22.79 -5.42 -14.96
C ALA A 106 22.31 -6.25 -13.76
N GLU A 107 22.48 -5.74 -12.55
CA GLU A 107 21.94 -6.34 -11.33
C GLU A 107 20.49 -5.87 -11.11
N GLU A 108 19.64 -6.77 -10.64
CA GLU A 108 18.23 -6.47 -10.38
C GLU A 108 18.08 -5.59 -9.13
N ILE A 109 17.49 -4.41 -9.31
CA ILE A 109 17.19 -3.48 -8.23
C ILE A 109 15.84 -3.86 -7.65
N GLN A 110 15.83 -4.24 -6.38
CA GLN A 110 14.59 -4.44 -5.64
C GLN A 110 13.96 -3.09 -5.30
N ILE A 111 12.76 -2.85 -5.84
CA ILE A 111 11.95 -1.69 -5.46
C ILE A 111 11.29 -2.01 -4.12
N LYS A 112 11.55 -1.18 -3.11
CA LYS A 112 10.95 -1.31 -1.78
C LYS A 112 9.43 -1.23 -1.84
N GLU A 113 8.76 -2.05 -1.04
CA GLU A 113 7.30 -2.06 -0.94
C GLU A 113 6.79 -1.01 0.07
N GLU A 114 5.51 -0.63 -0.02
CA GLU A 114 4.89 0.39 0.85
C GLU A 114 5.03 0.06 2.35
N ASP A 115 4.97 -1.23 2.71
CA ASP A 115 5.13 -1.66 4.10
C ASP A 115 6.55 -1.39 4.64
N ASP A 116 7.56 -1.47 3.78
CA ASP A 116 8.94 -1.17 4.15
C ASP A 116 9.14 0.33 4.34
N ASP A 117 8.49 1.13 3.48
CA ASP A 117 8.50 2.59 3.55
C ASP A 117 7.86 3.09 4.87
N VAL A 118 6.76 2.47 5.30
CA VAL A 118 6.10 2.79 6.58
C VAL A 118 6.95 2.39 7.78
N LYS A 119 7.57 1.20 7.75
CA LYS A 119 8.48 0.75 8.82
C LYS A 119 9.70 1.65 8.94
N GLU A 120 10.27 2.07 7.82
CA GLU A 120 11.43 2.98 7.79
C GLU A 120 11.07 4.34 8.38
N MET A 121 9.92 4.91 7.99
CA MET A 121 9.43 6.16 8.57
C MET A 121 9.18 6.07 10.07
N ALA A 122 8.57 4.97 10.54
CA ALA A 122 8.32 4.75 11.96
C ALA A 122 9.63 4.67 12.77
N LYS A 123 10.62 3.95 12.23
CA LYS A 123 11.95 3.85 12.83
C LYS A 123 12.66 5.20 12.91
N GLU A 124 12.58 6.02 11.86
CA GLU A 124 13.18 7.35 11.82
C GLU A 124 12.52 8.32 12.81
N LEU A 125 11.21 8.16 13.06
CA LEU A 125 10.44 8.90 14.05
C LEU A 125 10.57 8.35 15.48
N GLY A 126 11.31 7.26 15.69
CA GLY A 126 11.46 6.62 17.00
C GLY A 126 10.17 5.95 17.51
N LEU A 127 9.27 5.59 16.61
CA LEU A 127 8.06 4.82 16.89
C LEU A 127 8.36 3.34 16.64
N GLU A 128 8.46 2.56 17.71
CA GLU A 128 8.44 1.10 17.59
C GLU A 128 7.02 0.68 17.23
N ILE A 129 6.75 0.43 15.95
CA ILE A 129 5.54 -0.26 15.54
C ILE A 129 5.77 -1.74 15.86
N GLU A 130 5.38 -2.15 17.07
CA GLU A 130 5.01 -3.55 17.27
C GLU A 130 3.86 -3.84 16.29
N ALA A 131 4.03 -4.88 15.47
CA ALA A 131 2.97 -5.38 14.61
C ALA A 131 1.69 -5.55 15.43
N PRO A 132 0.49 -5.35 14.86
CA PRO A 132 -0.74 -5.66 15.58
C PRO A 132 -0.63 -7.11 16.05
N HIS A 133 -0.69 -7.28 17.37
CA HIS A 133 -0.84 -8.58 18.02
C HIS A 133 -1.87 -9.35 17.21
N GLU A 134 -1.49 -10.53 16.70
CA GLU A 134 -2.41 -11.45 16.05
C GLU A 134 -3.70 -11.47 16.85
N ALA A 135 -4.83 -11.24 16.17
CA ALA A 135 -6.12 -11.40 16.79
C ALA A 135 -6.10 -12.79 17.46
N ILE A 136 -6.29 -12.81 18.78
CA ILE A 136 -6.45 -14.04 19.53
C ILE A 136 -7.70 -14.70 18.94
N TYR A 137 -7.51 -15.65 18.03
CA TYR A 137 -8.51 -16.67 17.80
C TYR A 137 -8.50 -17.49 19.08
N GLU A 138 -9.60 -17.44 19.84
CA GLU A 138 -9.83 -18.41 20.90
C GLU A 138 -9.91 -19.78 20.20
N GLU A 139 -8.80 -20.52 20.18
CA GLU A 139 -8.80 -21.94 19.84
C GLU A 139 -9.63 -22.65 20.91
N GLU A 140 -10.76 -23.24 20.51
CA GLU A 140 -11.45 -24.20 21.35
C GLU A 140 -10.49 -25.37 21.64
N PRO A 141 -10.42 -25.87 22.89
CA PRO A 141 -9.42 -26.85 23.25
C PRO A 141 -9.70 -28.19 22.54
N GLU A 142 -8.79 -28.60 21.67
CA GLU A 142 -8.75 -29.97 21.16
C GLU A 142 -8.50 -30.95 22.33
N GLU A 143 -9.44 -31.86 22.55
CA GLU A 143 -9.27 -32.99 23.45
C GLU A 143 -8.15 -33.90 22.91
N ASN A 144 -7.10 -34.10 23.73
CA ASN A 144 -5.97 -34.97 23.45
C ASN A 144 -6.41 -36.41 23.08
N GLU A 145 -6.25 -36.80 21.82
CA GLU A 145 -6.10 -38.22 21.46
C GLU A 145 -4.64 -38.62 21.59
N THR A 146 -4.26 -39.14 22.76
CA THR A 146 -3.05 -39.94 22.93
C THR A 146 -3.20 -41.25 22.17
N THR A 147 -2.40 -41.43 21.12
CA THR A 147 -2.21 -42.73 20.48
C THR A 147 -1.45 -43.67 21.43
N GLU A 148 -2.15 -44.58 22.10
CA GLU A 148 -1.57 -45.82 22.60
C GLU A 148 -2.20 -47.01 21.86
N SER A 149 -1.33 -47.77 21.21
CA SER A 149 -1.61 -49.08 20.62
C SER A 149 -2.03 -50.09 21.69
N PHE A 150 -3.10 -50.86 21.47
CA PHE A 150 -3.19 -52.26 21.91
C PHE A 150 -4.34 -52.99 21.18
N ASP A 151 -4.08 -54.25 20.84
CA ASP A 151 -4.87 -55.17 20.01
C ASP A 151 -6.21 -55.68 20.63
N GLU A 152 -6.95 -56.39 19.76
CA GLU A 152 -7.92 -57.48 20.01
C GLU A 152 -9.43 -57.16 20.10
N GLU A 153 -10.14 -57.65 19.06
CA GLU A 153 -11.43 -58.37 19.06
C GLU A 153 -12.61 -57.86 19.92
N ASP A 154 -13.73 -57.45 19.31
CA ASP A 154 -14.90 -58.32 19.14
C ASP A 154 -16.16 -57.65 18.54
N GLU A 155 -16.82 -58.48 17.74
CA GLU A 155 -18.20 -58.56 17.23
C GLU A 155 -19.34 -57.57 17.57
N LEU A 156 -20.08 -57.21 16.49
CA LEU A 156 -21.55 -57.23 16.28
C LEU A 156 -22.51 -56.39 17.17
N VAL A 157 -23.39 -55.60 16.53
CA VAL A 157 -24.82 -55.91 16.30
C VAL A 157 -25.58 -54.68 15.73
N GLU A 158 -26.52 -55.01 14.84
CA GLU A 158 -27.49 -54.22 14.07
C GLU A 158 -28.37 -53.21 14.86
N GLY A 159 -28.94 -52.22 14.15
CA GLY A 159 -30.09 -51.47 14.69
C GLY A 159 -30.57 -50.22 13.93
N THR A 160 -31.23 -50.43 12.79
CA THR A 160 -32.40 -49.68 12.24
C THR A 160 -32.39 -48.14 12.20
N PHE A 161 -32.39 -47.61 10.98
CA PHE A 161 -32.74 -46.23 10.60
C PHE A 161 -34.27 -46.13 10.40
N GLU A 162 -34.95 -45.25 11.12
CA GLU A 162 -36.29 -44.76 10.73
C GLU A 162 -36.20 -43.23 10.52
N GLU A 163 -36.49 -42.82 9.28
CA GLU A 163 -36.75 -41.45 8.87
C GLU A 163 -38.13 -41.02 9.40
N ASP A 164 -38.25 -39.80 9.90
CA ASP A 164 -39.51 -39.06 9.79
C ASP A 164 -39.24 -37.56 9.66
N ILE A 165 -39.43 -37.08 8.43
CA ILE A 165 -39.56 -35.67 8.09
C ILE A 165 -41.04 -35.33 8.27
N THR A 166 -41.37 -34.37 9.14
CA THR A 166 -42.66 -33.67 9.05
C THR A 166 -42.44 -32.17 8.92
N GLU A 167 -42.75 -31.67 7.72
CA GLU A 167 -43.09 -30.27 7.46
C GLU A 167 -44.50 -30.00 7.99
N GLU A 168 -44.68 -28.96 8.81
CA GLU A 168 -45.86 -28.09 8.88
C GLU A 168 -45.36 -26.76 9.49
N GLY A 169 -45.75 -25.56 9.10
CA GLY A 169 -46.77 -25.05 8.19
C GLY A 169 -46.86 -23.53 8.45
#